data_AF-A0AAD8LZ69-F1
#
_entry.id   AF-A0AAD8LZ69-F1
#
_cell.length_a   1.000
_cell.length_b   1.000
_cell.length_c   1.000
_cell.angle_alpha   90.00
_cell.angle_beta   90.00
_cell.angle_gamma   90.00
#
_symmetry.space_group_name_H-M   'P 1'
#
loop_
_entity.id
_entity.type
_entity.pdbx_description
1 polymer ?
#
loop_
_entity_poly.entity_id
_entity_poly.type
_entity_poly.pdbx_seq_one_letter_code
_entity_poly.pdbx_strand_id
1 'polypeptide(L)'
;MAIVLRFVDVYGVIRERFFDIVNVFDTKSLTLKKELSDVLTRNTLSIQNMRGQGYDGASNMRGAFNGLQALFLRDCPYAYYVHCFAHRLQLALVGAAEKQDYVWEFFSMLANVVNIVSGSSKRLSELQTAHGIEVDHSVASGERETGRGLNQIGNLQRAGSTRWSSHFNSVCSLIDKYGSIIIVLESINNCSTNSSAQRGEARGPSPS
;
A
#
# COMPACT_ATOMS: atom_id res chain seq x y z
N MET A 1 9.82 8.18 10.01
CA MET A 1 10.92 7.33 9.53
C MET A 1 11.05 6.14 10.48
N ALA A 2 10.92 4.91 9.99
CA ALA A 2 11.19 3.71 10.79
C ALA A 2 12.66 3.31 10.65
N ILE A 3 13.29 2.91 11.75
CA ILE A 3 14.71 2.52 11.81
C ILE A 3 14.78 1.06 12.24
N VAL A 4 15.49 0.26 11.45
CA VAL A 4 15.75 -1.15 11.70
C VAL A 4 17.26 -1.34 11.66
N LEU A 5 17.82 -1.97 12.69
CA LEU A 5 19.24 -2.30 12.74
C LEU A 5 19.43 -3.78 12.37
N ARG A 6 20.38 -4.01 11.46
CA ARG A 6 20.90 -5.34 11.15
C ARG A 6 22.36 -5.41 11.62
N PHE A 7 22.68 -6.36 12.48
CA PHE A 7 24.00 -6.53 13.08
C PHE A 7 24.34 -8.02 13.28
N VAL A 8 25.61 -8.30 13.56
CA VAL A 8 26.08 -9.65 13.91
C VAL A 8 26.22 -9.71 15.42
N ASP A 9 25.59 -10.70 16.05
CA ASP A 9 25.70 -10.90 17.50
C ASP A 9 27.03 -11.58 17.89
N VAL A 10 27.23 -11.76 19.19
CA VAL A 10 28.46 -12.37 19.74
C VAL A 10 28.70 -13.81 19.30
N TYR A 11 27.69 -14.47 18.74
CA TYR A 11 27.77 -15.84 18.21
C TYR A 11 27.97 -15.87 16.69
N GLY A 12 28.17 -14.71 16.06
CA GLY A 12 28.30 -14.62 14.60
C GLY A 12 26.97 -14.70 13.86
N VAL A 13 25.83 -14.60 14.55
CA VAL A 13 24.50 -14.72 13.92
C VAL A 13 23.99 -13.35 13.52
N ILE A 14 23.49 -13.24 12.27
CA ILE A 14 22.84 -12.01 11.80
C ILE A 14 21.51 -11.83 12.53
N ARG A 15 21.34 -10.68 13.16
CA ARG A 15 20.12 -10.24 13.83
C ARG A 15 19.58 -9.01 13.13
N GLU A 16 18.25 -8.94 13.03
CA GLU A 16 17.53 -7.76 12.59
C GLU A 16 16.53 -7.37 13.68
N ARG A 17 16.52 -6.09 14.05
CA ARG A 17 15.67 -5.57 15.12
C ARG A 17 15.09 -4.23 14.73
N PHE A 18 13.77 -4.11 14.87
CA PHE A 18 13.13 -2.80 14.92
C PHE A 18 13.76 -2.00 16.06
N PHE A 19 14.13 -0.76 15.77
CA PHE A 19 14.90 0.06 16.69
C PHE A 19 14.09 1.26 17.17
N ASP A 20 13.54 2.03 16.23
CA ASP A 20 12.78 3.23 16.57
C ASP A 20 11.84 3.66 15.42
N ILE A 21 10.84 4.48 15.76
CA ILE A 21 10.02 5.21 14.80
C ILE A 21 10.08 6.70 15.12
N VAL A 22 10.72 7.46 14.23
CA VAL A 22 10.98 8.88 14.41
C VAL A 22 9.99 9.68 13.58
N ASN A 23 9.31 10.64 14.20
CA ASN A 23 8.55 11.62 13.45
C ASN A 23 9.52 12.61 12.77
N VAL A 24 9.37 12.80 11.46
CA VAL A 24 10.21 13.73 10.68
C VAL A 24 9.31 14.73 10.00
N PHE A 25 9.65 16.02 10.07
CA PHE A 25 8.80 17.09 9.54
C PHE A 25 8.82 17.16 8.01
N ASP A 26 9.93 16.75 7.38
CA ASP A 26 10.04 16.57 5.93
C ASP A 26 10.89 15.34 5.57
N THR A 27 10.85 14.95 4.30
CA THR A 27 11.55 13.77 3.77
C THR A 27 12.82 14.14 3.00
N LYS A 28 13.38 15.34 3.23
CA LYS A 28 14.65 15.73 2.59
C LYS A 28 15.80 14.95 3.19
N SER A 29 16.78 14.62 2.36
CA SER A 29 17.94 13.82 2.74
C SER A 29 18.70 14.38 3.95
N LEU A 30 18.84 15.70 4.06
CA LEU A 30 19.51 16.35 5.18
C LEU A 30 18.76 16.18 6.50
N THR A 31 17.43 16.38 6.47
CA THR A 31 16.55 16.14 7.62
C THR A 31 16.66 14.69 8.06
N LEU A 32 16.51 13.74 7.13
CA LEU A 32 16.60 12.31 7.43
C LEU A 32 17.97 11.91 8.01
N LYS A 33 19.06 12.47 7.46
CA LYS A 33 20.42 12.23 7.97
C LYS A 33 20.53 12.71 9.40
N LYS A 34 20.13 13.95 9.67
CA LYS A 34 20.20 14.55 11.01
C LYS A 34 19.44 13.71 12.03
N GLU A 35 18.17 13.42 11.76
CA GLU A 35 17.33 12.66 12.68
C GLU A 35 17.87 11.24 12.92
N LEU A 36 18.38 10.56 11.89
CA LEU A 36 19.03 9.25 12.06
C LEU A 36 20.32 9.35 12.87
N SER A 37 21.18 10.34 12.59
CA SER A 37 22.41 10.58 13.36
C SER A 37 22.11 10.88 14.84
N ASP A 38 21.08 11.65 15.12
CA ASP A 38 20.65 11.99 16.49
C ASP A 38 20.15 10.74 17.22
N VAL A 39 19.38 9.88 16.56
CA VAL A 39 18.94 8.59 17.13
C VAL A 39 20.12 7.68 17.44
N LEU A 40 21.07 7.53 16.51
CA LEU A 40 22.25 6.70 16.72
C LEU A 40 23.11 7.24 17.87
N THR A 41 23.35 8.55 17.90
CA THR A 41 24.15 9.21 18.94
C THR A 41 23.52 9.07 20.33
N ARG A 42 22.21 9.28 20.45
CA ARG A 42 21.47 9.09 21.72
C ARG A 42 21.57 7.68 22.27
N ASN A 43 21.77 6.69 21.40
CA ASN A 43 21.92 5.29 21.76
C ASN A 43 23.38 4.83 21.72
N THR A 44 24.34 5.77 21.78
CA THR A 44 25.79 5.50 21.79
C THR A 44 26.30 4.64 20.62
N LEU A 45 25.59 4.68 19.48
CA LEU A 45 25.98 4.02 18.25
C LEU A 45 26.73 5.00 17.34
N SER A 46 28.02 4.75 17.12
CA SER A 46 28.82 5.57 16.20
C SER A 46 28.48 5.25 14.74
N ILE A 47 28.25 6.29 13.94
CA ILE A 47 28.09 6.20 12.48
C ILE A 47 29.32 5.55 11.83
N GLN A 48 30.51 5.70 12.41
CA GLN A 48 31.75 5.09 11.91
C GLN A 48 31.73 3.56 11.94
N ASN A 49 30.84 2.96 12.75
CA ASN A 49 30.66 1.52 12.81
C ASN A 49 29.63 0.99 11.80
N MET A 50 28.97 1.88 11.04
CA MET A 50 28.03 1.47 10.01
C MET A 50 28.77 0.73 8.89
N ARG A 51 28.23 -0.42 8.49
CA ARG A 51 28.78 -1.22 7.39
C ARG A 51 27.86 -1.31 6.18
N GLY A 52 26.61 -0.88 6.31
CA GLY A 52 25.69 -0.84 5.20
C GLY A 52 24.49 0.04 5.50
N GLN A 53 23.84 0.49 4.45
CA GLN A 53 22.65 1.33 4.50
C GLN A 53 21.63 0.85 3.47
N GLY A 54 20.42 0.55 3.91
CA GLY A 54 19.35 -0.01 3.08
C GLY A 54 18.16 0.92 2.98
N TYR A 55 17.95 1.55 1.81
CA TYR A 55 16.84 2.49 1.59
C TYR A 55 16.07 2.17 0.30
N ASP A 56 14.89 2.78 0.13
CA ASP A 56 14.15 2.71 -1.12
C ASP A 56 14.83 3.52 -2.25
N GLY A 57 14.17 3.53 -3.41
CA GLY A 57 14.65 4.16 -4.63
C GLY A 57 14.29 5.63 -4.77
N ALA A 58 13.74 6.29 -3.74
CA ALA A 58 13.38 7.70 -3.83
C ALA A 58 14.64 8.56 -4.03
N SER A 59 14.52 9.68 -4.76
CA SER A 59 15.65 10.56 -5.08
C SER A 59 16.39 11.06 -3.83
N ASN A 60 15.64 11.40 -2.77
CA ASN A 60 16.19 11.81 -1.48
C ASN A 60 16.93 10.67 -0.75
N MET A 61 16.71 9.41 -1.12
CA MET A 61 17.39 8.26 -0.54
C MET A 61 18.59 7.84 -1.39
N ARG A 62 18.33 7.51 -2.67
CA ARG A 62 19.31 6.93 -3.61
C ARG A 62 20.24 7.96 -4.27
N GLY A 63 19.94 9.25 -4.20
CA GLY A 63 20.63 10.29 -4.95
C GLY A 63 22.15 10.25 -4.75
N ALA A 64 22.91 10.29 -5.85
CA ALA A 64 24.37 10.13 -5.83
C ALA A 64 25.13 11.30 -5.18
N PHE A 65 24.54 12.50 -5.18
CA PHE A 65 25.18 13.71 -4.65
C PHE A 65 24.54 14.20 -3.36
N ASN A 66 23.21 14.26 -3.33
CA ASN A 66 22.44 14.83 -2.22
C ASN A 66 21.44 13.83 -1.64
N GLY A 67 21.50 12.55 -2.03
CA GLY A 67 20.69 11.51 -1.39
C GLY A 67 21.25 11.13 -0.03
N LEU A 68 20.40 10.57 0.81
CA LEU A 68 20.76 10.08 2.15
C LEU A 68 21.95 9.13 2.08
N GLN A 69 21.98 8.26 1.06
CA GLN A 69 23.09 7.32 0.88
C GLN A 69 24.43 8.02 0.64
N ALA A 70 24.46 9.06 -0.19
CA ALA A 70 25.67 9.82 -0.46
C ALA A 70 26.12 10.61 0.77
N LEU A 71 25.17 11.13 1.55
CA LEU A 71 25.46 11.87 2.76
C LEU A 71 26.10 10.98 3.83
N PHE A 72 25.62 9.76 4.07
CA PHE A 72 26.26 8.84 5.01
C PHE A 72 27.56 8.25 4.47
N LEU A 73 27.67 8.02 3.17
CA LEU A 73 28.90 7.52 2.57
C LEU A 73 30.08 8.52 2.71
N ARG A 74 29.79 9.83 2.73
CA ARG A 74 30.80 10.88 3.03
C ARG A 74 31.34 10.77 4.45
N ASP A 75 30.48 10.45 5.42
CA ASP A 75 30.87 10.34 6.83
C ASP A 75 31.49 8.98 7.15
N CYS A 76 30.99 7.91 6.51
CA CYS A 76 31.45 6.54 6.67
C CYS A 76 31.60 5.87 5.28
N PRO A 77 32.80 5.93 4.68
CA PRO A 77 33.06 5.37 3.34
C PRO A 77 32.82 3.86 3.22
N TYR A 78 32.76 3.14 4.34
CA TYR A 78 32.53 1.70 4.40
C TYR A 78 31.05 1.31 4.46
N ALA A 79 30.13 2.27 4.58
CA ALA A 79 28.69 2.03 4.66
C ALA A 79 28.08 1.88 3.25
N TYR A 80 28.22 0.70 2.64
CA TYR A 80 27.74 0.46 1.28
C TYR A 80 26.21 0.59 1.19
N TYR A 81 25.74 1.19 0.10
CA TYR A 81 24.32 1.36 -0.16
C TYR A 81 23.71 0.11 -0.81
N VAL A 82 22.58 -0.33 -0.26
CA VAL A 82 21.73 -1.36 -0.82
C VAL A 82 20.38 -0.75 -1.18
N HIS A 83 20.06 -0.76 -2.47
CA HIS A 83 18.73 -0.40 -2.93
C HIS A 83 17.76 -1.53 -2.55
N CYS A 84 16.70 -1.19 -1.81
CA CYS A 84 15.66 -2.11 -1.36
C CYS A 84 15.17 -3.03 -2.49
N PHE A 85 15.46 -4.32 -2.39
CA PHE A 85 15.08 -5.32 -3.40
C PHE A 85 13.57 -5.42 -3.58
N ALA A 86 12.79 -5.33 -2.49
CA ALA A 86 11.33 -5.33 -2.58
C ALA A 86 10.82 -4.15 -3.42
N HIS A 87 11.41 -2.96 -3.25
CA HIS A 87 11.07 -1.79 -4.05
C HIS A 87 11.52 -1.93 -5.51
N ARG A 88 12.68 -2.55 -5.76
CA ARG A 88 13.13 -2.84 -7.14
C ARG A 88 12.21 -3.82 -7.86
N LEU A 89 11.85 -4.91 -7.20
CA LEU A 89 10.94 -5.92 -7.75
C LEU A 89 9.58 -5.29 -8.04
N GLN A 90 9.06 -4.50 -7.09
CA GLN A 90 7.85 -3.71 -7.24
C GLN A 90 7.89 -2.85 -8.51
N LEU A 91 8.96 -2.08 -8.74
CA LEU A 91 9.09 -1.24 -9.92
C LEU A 91 9.17 -2.06 -11.22
N ALA A 92 9.87 -3.20 -11.19
CA ALA A 92 9.95 -4.08 -12.35
C ALA A 92 8.59 -4.69 -12.71
N LEU A 93 7.82 -5.12 -11.71
CA LEU A 93 6.46 -5.66 -11.89
C LEU A 93 5.51 -4.62 -12.47
N VAL A 94 5.51 -3.40 -11.90
CA VAL A 94 4.70 -2.28 -12.42
C VAL A 94 5.08 -1.98 -13.87
N GLY A 95 6.37 -1.82 -14.15
CA GLY A 95 6.85 -1.51 -15.50
C GLY A 95 6.55 -2.61 -16.52
N ALA A 96 6.56 -3.88 -16.11
CA ALA A 96 6.17 -4.99 -16.98
C ALA A 96 4.64 -5.02 -17.22
N ALA A 97 3.85 -4.80 -16.18
CA ALA A 97 2.39 -4.79 -16.26
C ALA A 97 1.84 -3.62 -17.08
N GLU A 98 2.44 -2.43 -16.98
CA GLU A 98 2.10 -1.26 -17.79
C GLU A 98 2.32 -1.48 -19.30
N LYS A 99 3.12 -2.48 -19.68
CA LYS A 99 3.35 -2.86 -21.08
C LYS A 99 2.40 -3.94 -21.59
N GLN A 100 1.50 -4.43 -20.74
CA GLN A 100 0.53 -5.45 -21.09
C GLN A 100 -0.87 -4.87 -21.02
N ASP A 101 -1.46 -4.58 -22.18
CA ASP A 101 -2.75 -3.90 -22.29
C ASP A 101 -3.85 -4.62 -21.51
N TYR A 102 -3.93 -5.95 -21.60
CA TYR A 102 -4.91 -6.76 -20.87
C TYR A 102 -4.79 -6.63 -19.35
N VAL A 103 -3.57 -6.53 -18.83
CA VAL A 103 -3.33 -6.39 -17.39
C VAL A 103 -3.75 -5.00 -16.94
N TRP A 104 -3.39 -3.97 -17.72
CA TRP A 104 -3.81 -2.61 -17.44
C TRP A 104 -5.33 -2.44 -17.49
N GLU A 105 -5.98 -3.00 -18.51
CA GLU A 105 -7.44 -2.98 -18.68
C GLU A 105 -8.15 -3.65 -17.50
N PHE A 106 -7.67 -4.83 -17.07
CA PHE A 106 -8.21 -5.52 -15.90
C PHE A 106 -8.14 -4.66 -14.63
N PHE A 107 -6.97 -4.07 -14.34
CA PHE A 107 -6.82 -3.24 -13.13
C PHE A 107 -7.58 -1.91 -13.23
N SER A 108 -7.73 -1.36 -14.43
CA SER A 108 -8.57 -0.19 -14.69
C SER A 108 -10.06 -0.50 -14.42
N MET A 109 -10.55 -1.64 -14.90
CA MET A 109 -11.90 -2.12 -14.62
C MET A 109 -12.11 -2.35 -13.12
N LEU A 110 -11.18 -3.03 -12.45
CA LEU A 110 -11.24 -3.26 -11.00
C LEU A 110 -11.30 -1.93 -10.23
N ALA A 111 -10.46 -0.95 -10.59
CA ALA A 111 -10.50 0.37 -9.99
C ALA A 111 -11.87 1.05 -10.18
N ASN A 112 -12.47 0.92 -11.36
CA ASN A 112 -13.81 1.45 -11.65
C ASN A 112 -14.90 0.79 -10.79
N VAL A 113 -14.88 -0.53 -10.65
CA VAL A 113 -15.82 -1.26 -9.76
C VAL A 113 -15.70 -0.76 -8.33
N VAL A 114 -14.47 -0.67 -7.81
CA VAL A 114 -14.22 -0.14 -6.46
C VAL A 114 -14.74 1.29 -6.31
N ASN A 115 -14.54 2.14 -7.32
CA ASN A 115 -15.01 3.52 -7.32
C ASN A 115 -16.53 3.64 -7.35
N ILE A 116 -17.20 2.82 -8.17
CA ILE A 116 -18.66 2.79 -8.26
C ILE A 116 -19.23 2.39 -6.90
N VAL A 117 -18.79 1.26 -6.34
CA VAL A 117 -19.34 0.77 -5.07
C VAL A 117 -19.01 1.70 -3.92
N SER A 118 -17.74 2.11 -3.78
CA SER A 118 -17.28 2.94 -2.66
C SER A 118 -17.71 4.41 -2.78
N GLY A 119 -18.11 4.87 -3.97
CA GLY A 119 -18.57 6.24 -4.21
C GLY A 119 -19.97 6.54 -3.67
N SER A 120 -20.68 5.56 -3.12
CA SER A 120 -21.98 5.74 -2.49
C SER A 120 -22.08 4.92 -1.21
N SER A 121 -22.41 5.57 -0.09
CA SER A 121 -22.64 4.89 1.19
C SER A 121 -23.76 3.84 1.10
N LYS A 122 -24.79 4.11 0.29
CA LYS A 122 -25.89 3.18 0.03
C LYS A 122 -25.38 1.90 -0.64
N ARG A 123 -24.65 2.02 -1.74
CA ARG A 123 -24.10 0.87 -2.49
C ARG A 123 -23.10 0.08 -1.66
N LEU A 124 -22.30 0.76 -0.84
CA LEU A 124 -21.40 0.11 0.09
C LEU A 124 -22.16 -0.72 1.14
N SER A 125 -23.26 -0.19 1.69
CA SER A 125 -24.10 -0.92 2.64
C SER A 125 -24.81 -2.11 1.99
N GLU A 126 -25.26 -1.97 0.74
CA GLU A 126 -25.85 -3.07 -0.05
C GLU A 126 -24.82 -4.20 -0.25
N LEU A 127 -23.58 -3.85 -0.63
CA LEU A 127 -22.49 -4.81 -0.75
C LEU A 127 -22.24 -5.56 0.56
N GLN A 128 -22.10 -4.84 1.66
CA GLN A 128 -21.83 -5.42 2.98
C GLN A 128 -22.95 -6.36 3.43
N THR A 129 -24.20 -6.02 3.13
CA THR A 129 -25.36 -6.85 3.45
C THR A 129 -25.39 -8.12 2.61
N ALA A 130 -25.23 -8.00 1.29
CA ALA A 130 -25.19 -9.16 0.39
C ALA A 130 -24.04 -10.11 0.77
N HIS A 131 -22.88 -9.56 1.09
CA HIS A 131 -21.72 -10.35 1.49
C HIS A 131 -21.89 -11.02 2.85
N GLY A 132 -22.53 -10.36 3.81
CA GLY A 132 -22.89 -10.98 5.09
C GLY A 132 -23.75 -12.22 4.89
N ILE A 133 -24.76 -12.15 4.03
CA ILE A 133 -25.64 -13.29 3.71
C ILE A 133 -24.86 -14.43 3.06
N GLU A 134 -23.99 -14.13 2.10
CA GLU A 134 -23.18 -15.12 1.39
C GLU A 134 -22.19 -15.84 2.34
N VAL A 135 -21.58 -15.09 3.25
CA VAL A 135 -20.72 -15.61 4.31
C VAL A 135 -21.50 -16.50 5.27
N ASP A 136 -22.66 -16.05 5.77
CA ASP A 136 -23.49 -16.82 6.70
C ASP A 136 -23.93 -18.14 6.09
N HIS A 137 -24.31 -18.13 4.81
CA HIS A 137 -24.63 -19.35 4.06
C HIS A 137 -23.42 -20.28 3.92
N SER A 138 -22.24 -19.74 3.57
CA SER A 138 -21.00 -20.52 3.43
C SER A 138 -20.53 -21.13 4.77
N VAL A 139 -20.81 -20.44 5.88
CA VAL A 139 -20.53 -20.96 7.23
C VAL A 139 -21.51 -22.07 7.58
N ALA A 140 -22.80 -21.88 7.28
CA ALA A 140 -23.84 -22.88 7.52
C ALA A 140 -23.64 -24.16 6.69
N SER A 141 -23.11 -24.05 5.46
CA SER A 141 -22.77 -25.19 4.60
C SER A 141 -21.48 -25.92 5.01
N GLY A 142 -20.69 -25.34 5.93
CA GLY A 142 -19.40 -25.89 6.36
C GLY A 142 -18.24 -25.60 5.40
N GLU A 143 -18.44 -24.77 4.39
CA GLU A 143 -17.40 -24.38 3.42
C GLU A 143 -16.42 -23.34 3.98
N ARG A 144 -16.84 -22.59 5.01
CA ARG A 144 -16.00 -21.62 5.72
C ARG A 144 -15.94 -21.91 7.21
N GLU A 145 -14.73 -21.96 7.76
CA GLU A 145 -14.51 -22.07 9.21
C GLU A 145 -14.86 -20.75 9.93
N THR A 146 -15.28 -20.88 11.19
CA THR A 146 -15.51 -19.74 12.08
C THR A 146 -14.33 -19.56 13.03
N GLY A 147 -13.92 -18.31 13.26
CA GLY A 147 -12.76 -18.02 14.09
C GLY A 147 -12.54 -16.53 14.30
N ARG A 148 -11.74 -16.17 15.31
CA ARG A 148 -11.50 -14.76 15.66
C ARG A 148 -10.76 -14.05 14.53
N GLY A 149 -11.44 -13.10 13.88
CA GLY A 149 -10.91 -12.34 12.75
C GLY A 149 -11.21 -12.93 11.37
N LEU A 150 -11.84 -14.11 11.30
CA LEU A 150 -12.31 -14.69 10.04
C LEU A 150 -13.64 -14.06 9.62
N ASN A 151 -13.90 -14.03 8.31
CA ASN A 151 -15.17 -13.61 7.71
C ASN A 151 -15.59 -12.17 8.05
N GLN A 152 -14.64 -11.29 8.37
CA GLN A 152 -14.95 -9.88 8.63
C GLN A 152 -15.56 -9.23 7.38
N ILE A 153 -16.69 -8.56 7.56
CA ILE A 153 -17.34 -7.77 6.53
C ILE A 153 -16.47 -6.54 6.25
N GLY A 154 -15.55 -6.68 5.29
CA GLY A 154 -14.63 -5.65 4.85
C GLY A 154 -15.12 -4.91 3.61
N ASN A 155 -14.56 -3.72 3.38
CA ASN A 155 -14.77 -2.96 2.14
C ASN A 155 -13.92 -3.54 1.00
N LEU A 156 -14.28 -3.20 -0.25
CA LEU A 156 -13.39 -3.46 -1.38
C LEU A 156 -12.08 -2.69 -1.22
N GLN A 157 -10.96 -3.42 -1.26
CA GLN A 157 -9.66 -2.79 -1.15
C GLN A 157 -9.27 -2.14 -2.48
N ARG A 158 -8.99 -0.84 -2.44
CA ARG A 158 -8.42 -0.13 -3.58
C ARG A 158 -6.92 -0.42 -3.67
N ALA A 159 -6.46 -0.84 -4.85
CA ALA A 159 -5.04 -0.91 -5.15
C ALA A 159 -4.42 0.51 -5.12
N GLY A 160 -3.37 0.69 -4.34
CA GLY A 160 -2.55 1.90 -4.33
C GLY A 160 -1.49 1.86 -5.43
N SER A 161 -1.37 2.94 -6.19
CA SER A 161 -0.43 3.06 -7.32
C SER A 161 1.04 2.86 -6.96
N THR A 162 1.41 3.07 -5.69
CA THR A 162 2.80 3.03 -5.21
C THR A 162 3.20 1.69 -4.57
N ARG A 163 2.26 0.75 -4.39
CA ARG A 163 2.49 -0.54 -3.71
C ARG A 163 1.71 -1.67 -4.42
N TRP A 164 2.35 -2.42 -5.31
CA TRP A 164 1.74 -3.52 -6.09
C TRP A 164 1.25 -4.65 -5.19
N SER A 165 1.83 -4.82 -4.00
CA SER A 165 1.27 -5.73 -3.00
C SER A 165 -0.20 -5.43 -2.66
N SER A 166 -0.65 -4.18 -2.81
CA SER A 166 -2.06 -3.83 -2.66
C SER A 166 -2.95 -4.29 -3.83
N HIS A 167 -2.38 -4.53 -5.02
CA HIS A 167 -3.10 -5.10 -6.15
C HIS A 167 -3.50 -6.54 -5.85
N PHE A 168 -2.62 -7.32 -5.24
CA PHE A 168 -2.94 -8.68 -4.78
C PHE A 168 -4.14 -8.66 -3.84
N ASN A 169 -4.12 -7.82 -2.81
CA ASN A 169 -5.24 -7.74 -1.87
C ASN A 169 -6.52 -7.21 -2.52
N SER A 170 -6.42 -6.30 -3.49
CA SER A 170 -7.57 -5.79 -4.25
C SER A 170 -8.21 -6.91 -5.08
N VAL A 171 -7.41 -7.75 -5.74
CA VAL A 171 -7.89 -8.92 -6.49
C VAL A 171 -8.49 -9.98 -5.57
N CYS A 172 -7.84 -10.31 -4.45
CA CYS A 172 -8.41 -11.22 -3.45
C CYS A 172 -9.75 -10.69 -2.93
N SER A 173 -9.84 -9.39 -2.67
CA SER A 173 -11.08 -8.74 -2.25
C SER A 173 -12.17 -8.77 -3.32
N LEU A 174 -11.82 -8.70 -4.62
CA LEU A 174 -12.75 -8.86 -5.72
C LEU A 174 -13.29 -10.29 -5.77
N ILE A 175 -12.40 -11.29 -5.72
CA ILE A 175 -12.75 -12.71 -5.78
C ILE A 175 -13.66 -13.09 -4.61
N ASP A 176 -13.30 -12.69 -3.39
CA ASP A 176 -14.04 -13.01 -2.17
C ASP A 176 -15.45 -12.41 -2.13
N LYS A 177 -15.66 -11.28 -2.80
CA LYS A 177 -16.95 -10.54 -2.82
C LYS A 177 -17.62 -10.57 -4.19
N TYR A 178 -17.19 -11.42 -5.09
CA TYR A 178 -17.58 -11.35 -6.50
C TYR A 178 -19.11 -11.44 -6.67
N GLY A 179 -19.76 -12.43 -6.07
CA GLY A 179 -21.21 -12.59 -6.15
C GLY A 179 -21.96 -11.37 -5.60
N SER A 180 -21.56 -10.92 -4.42
CA SER A 180 -22.11 -9.71 -3.79
C SER A 180 -21.95 -8.43 -4.63
N ILE A 181 -20.83 -8.28 -5.35
CA ILE A 181 -20.60 -7.14 -6.25
C ILE A 181 -21.56 -7.17 -7.43
N ILE A 182 -21.78 -8.36 -8.03
CA ILE A 182 -22.72 -8.52 -9.15
C ILE A 182 -24.12 -8.08 -8.74
N ILE A 183 -24.60 -8.48 -7.57
CA ILE A 183 -25.92 -8.08 -7.03
C ILE A 183 -26.06 -6.55 -6.95
N VAL A 184 -25.02 -5.87 -6.47
CA VAL A 184 -25.01 -4.39 -6.38
C VAL A 184 -25.00 -3.76 -7.78
N LEU A 185 -24.19 -4.26 -8.70
CA LEU A 185 -24.12 -3.74 -10.07
C LEU A 185 -25.44 -3.94 -10.83
N GLU A 186 -26.10 -5.08 -10.67
CA GLU A 186 -27.43 -5.34 -11.23
C GLU A 186 -28.50 -4.40 -10.64
N SER A 187 -28.44 -4.16 -9.33
CA SER A 187 -29.33 -3.21 -8.65
C SER A 187 -29.18 -1.78 -9.21
N ILE A 188 -27.95 -1.36 -9.53
CA ILE A 188 -27.69 -0.07 -10.20
C ILE A 188 -28.33 -0.04 -11.58
N ASN A 189 -28.12 -1.09 -12.40
CA ASN A 189 -28.67 -1.17 -13.74
C ASN A 189 -30.21 -1.02 -13.71
N ASN A 190 -30.86 -1.75 -12.79
CA ASN A 190 -32.32 -1.71 -12.61
C ASN A 190 -32.84 -0.38 -12.05
N CYS A 191 -32.06 0.35 -11.24
CA CYS A 191 -32.42 1.70 -10.82
C CYS A 191 -32.24 2.71 -11.97
N SER A 192 -31.20 2.56 -12.79
CA SER A 192 -30.89 3.50 -13.88
C SER A 192 -31.90 3.45 -15.04
N THR A 193 -32.47 2.28 -15.33
CA THR A 193 -33.56 2.12 -16.29
C THR A 193 -34.88 2.74 -15.81
N ASN A 194 -35.06 2.87 -14.50
CA ASN A 194 -36.21 3.54 -13.88
C ASN A 194 -35.99 5.05 -13.63
N SER A 195 -34.77 5.56 -13.84
CA SER A 195 -34.38 6.93 -13.47
C SER A 195 -33.99 7.82 -14.66
N SER A 196 -34.71 7.74 -15.78
CA SER A 196 -34.61 8.75 -16.86
C SER A 196 -35.06 10.16 -16.43
N ALA A 197 -35.36 10.38 -15.14
CA ALA A 197 -35.95 11.60 -14.61
C ALA A 197 -35.14 12.34 -13.52
N GLN A 198 -33.83 12.08 -13.33
CA GLN A 198 -33.02 12.92 -12.43
C GLN A 198 -31.70 13.40 -13.08
N ARG A 199 -31.84 14.39 -13.95
CA ARG A 199 -30.78 15.37 -14.24
C ARG A 199 -30.68 16.34 -13.06
N GLY A 200 -29.49 16.45 -12.49
CA GLY A 200 -29.14 17.44 -11.48
C GLY A 200 -27.64 17.65 -11.45
N GLU A 201 -27.06 18.06 -12.57
CA GLU A 201 -25.70 18.62 -12.55
C GLU A 201 -25.73 19.93 -11.76
N ALA A 202 -25.07 19.95 -10.60
CA ALA A 202 -24.78 21.18 -9.90
C ALA A 202 -23.71 21.94 -10.71
N ARG A 203 -24.10 23.05 -11.35
CA ARG A 203 -23.16 24.01 -11.93
C ARG A 203 -22.30 24.58 -10.80
N GLY A 204 -20.99 24.31 -10.83
CA GLY A 204 -20.03 24.98 -9.96
C GLY A 204 -20.00 26.49 -10.23
N PRO A 205 -19.64 27.31 -9.24
CA PRO A 205 -19.57 28.75 -9.42
C PRO A 205 -18.42 29.10 -10.38
N SER A 206 -18.73 29.94 -11.36
CA SER A 206 -17.76 30.56 -12.26
C SER A 206 -16.77 31.43 -11.48
N PRO A 207 -15.47 31.40 -11.82
CA PRO A 207 -14.46 32.17 -11.12
C PRO A 207 -14.56 33.66 -11.50
N SER A 208 -14.47 34.52 -10.48
CA SER A 208 -14.11 35.94 -10.60
C SER A 208 -12.73 36.14 -9.99
#